data_AF-A0A821Q4S5-F1
#
_entry.id   AF-A0A821Q4S5-F1
#
_cell.length_a   1.000
_cell.length_b   1.000
_cell.length_c   1.000
_cell.angle_alpha   90.00
_cell.angle_beta   90.00
_cell.angle_gamma   90.00
#
_symmetry.space_group_name_H-M   'P 1'
#
loop_
_entity.id
_entity.type
_entity.pdbx_description
1 polymer ?
#
loop_
_entity_poly.entity_id
_entity_poly.type
_entity_poly.pdbx_seq_one_letter_code
_entity_poly.pdbx_strand_id
1 'polypeptide(L)' 'TNIHPNARWQQNGITVAGGNRQGNGINQLSKPLGLYVDDDQTIYVADQSNHRIVEWKWGATSGQVVAGGNGQG' A
#
# COMPACT_ATOMS: atom_id res chain seq x y z
N THR A 1 -9.87 -18.74 -19.08
CA THR A 1 -9.57 -18.37 -17.69
C THR A 1 -10.69 -17.47 -17.20
N ASN A 2 -11.27 -17.74 -16.04
CA ASN A 2 -12.45 -17.01 -15.53
C ASN A 2 -12.03 -15.63 -15.03
N ILE A 3 -12.02 -14.65 -15.93
CA ILE A 3 -11.99 -13.23 -15.59
C ILE A 3 -13.42 -12.71 -15.61
N HIS A 4 -13.81 -11.96 -14.57
CA HIS A 4 -15.13 -11.32 -14.51
C HIS A 4 -15.34 -10.51 -15.81
N PRO A 5 -16.49 -10.63 -16.48
CA PRO A 5 -16.72 -10.06 -17.81
C PRO A 5 -16.64 -8.52 -17.86
N ASN A 6 -16.55 -7.85 -16.71
CA ASN A 6 -16.44 -6.39 -16.56
C ASN A 6 -15.12 -5.93 -15.93
N ALA A 7 -14.16 -6.83 -15.68
CA ALA A 7 -12.86 -6.45 -15.13
C ALA A 7 -12.02 -5.76 -16.23
N ARG A 8 -12.04 -4.43 -16.25
CA ARG A 8 -11.18 -3.59 -17.10
C ARG A 8 -9.84 -3.35 -16.41
N TRP A 9 -8.98 -4.35 -16.37
CA TRP A 9 -7.59 -4.13 -15.98
C TRP A 9 -6.95 -3.21 -17.02
N GLN A 10 -6.37 -2.08 -16.58
CA GLN A 10 -5.56 -1.29 -17.49
C GLN A 10 -4.40 -2.15 -18.00
N GLN A 11 -4.09 -2.04 -19.29
CA GLN A 11 -2.99 -2.79 -19.90
C GLN A 11 -1.64 -2.47 -19.25
N ASN A 12 -1.54 -1.28 -18.63
CA ASN A 12 -0.41 -0.86 -17.81
C ASN A 12 -0.82 -0.76 -16.33
N GLY A 13 -0.04 -1.39 -15.46
CA GLY A 13 -0.15 -1.18 -14.01
C GLY A 13 0.43 0.17 -13.60
N ILE A 14 -0.13 0.76 -12.55
CA ILE A 14 0.43 1.94 -11.89
C ILE A 14 0.87 1.58 -10.47
N THR A 15 1.87 2.29 -9.95
CA THR A 15 2.23 2.16 -8.53
C THR A 15 1.24 2.97 -7.71
N VAL A 16 0.59 2.31 -6.74
CA VAL A 16 -0.44 2.90 -5.87
C VAL A 16 -0.03 2.97 -4.40
N ALA A 17 1.07 2.31 -4.04
CA ALA A 17 1.70 2.40 -2.72
C ALA A 17 3.21 2.19 -2.84
N GLY A 18 4.01 3.02 -2.17
CA GLY A 18 5.47 2.96 -2.20
C GLY A 18 6.08 3.58 -3.47
N GLY A 19 6.98 2.84 -4.15
CA GLY A 19 7.62 3.27 -5.40
C GLY A 19 8.91 4.10 -5.27
N ASN A 20 9.27 4.55 -4.06
CA ASN A 20 10.40 5.46 -3.84
C ASN A 20 11.63 4.77 -3.21
N ARG A 21 11.93 3.54 -3.68
CA ARG A 21 12.91 2.62 -3.08
C ARG A 21 12.52 2.17 -1.66
N GLN A 22 13.26 1.18 -1.16
CA GLN A 22 13.12 0.74 0.22
C GLN A 22 13.53 1.85 1.19
N GLY A 23 12.74 2.10 2.23
CA GLY A 23 13.06 3.08 3.27
C GLY A 23 11.92 3.32 4.25
N ASN A 24 12.10 4.28 5.15
CA ASN A 24 11.16 4.64 6.22
C ASN A 24 10.41 5.96 5.98
N GLY A 25 10.69 6.65 4.86
CA GLY A 25 9.91 7.81 4.43
C GLY A 25 8.44 7.45 4.24
N ILE A 26 7.55 8.44 4.35
CA ILE A 26 6.10 8.20 4.27
C ILE A 26 5.63 7.79 2.85
N ASN A 27 6.45 8.05 1.84
CA ASN A 27 6.29 7.59 0.47
C ASN A 27 7.12 6.33 0.14
N GLN A 28 7.68 5.66 1.15
CA GLN A 28 8.51 4.47 1.05
C GLN A 28 7.91 3.33 1.88
N LEU A 29 8.32 2.10 1.56
CA LEU A 29 7.98 0.88 2.29
C LEU A 29 9.27 0.08 2.56
N SER A 30 9.27 -0.77 3.59
CA SER A 30 10.38 -1.63 3.97
C SER A 30 9.88 -3.03 4.36
N LYS A 31 10.14 -4.00 3.46
CA LYS A 31 9.71 -5.40 3.55
C LYS A 31 8.22 -5.57 3.89
N PRO A 32 7.28 -4.96 3.15
CA PRO A 32 5.85 -5.11 3.44
C PRO A 32 5.41 -6.58 3.32
N LEU A 33 4.52 -7.04 4.21
CA LEU A 33 4.08 -8.45 4.27
C LEU A 33 2.62 -8.69 3.91
N GLY A 34 1.77 -7.67 3.98
CA GLY A 34 0.35 -7.82 3.74
C GLY A 34 -0.28 -6.52 3.24
N LEU A 35 -1.36 -6.66 2.50
CA LEU A 35 -2.21 -5.55 2.10
C LEU A 35 -3.69 -5.89 2.25
N TYR A 36 -4.49 -4.85 2.49
CA TYR A 36 -5.95 -4.89 2.45
C TYR A 36 -6.44 -3.70 1.61
N VAL A 37 -7.54 -3.89 0.89
CA VAL A 37 -8.19 -2.84 0.10
C VAL A 37 -9.63 -2.75 0.59
N ASP A 38 -10.06 -1.55 0.99
CA ASP A 38 -11.45 -1.30 1.39
C ASP A 38 -12.34 -0.91 0.21
N ASP A 39 -13.63 -0.70 0.50
CA ASP A 39 -14.65 -0.34 -0.50
C ASP A 39 -14.40 1.03 -1.15
N ASP A 40 -13.65 1.91 -0.49
CA ASP A 40 -13.22 3.22 -1.00
C ASP A 40 -11.94 3.15 -1.83
N GLN A 41 -11.44 1.93 -2.12
CA GLN A 41 -10.18 1.66 -2.82
C GLN A 41 -8.94 2.20 -2.07
N THR A 42 -9.04 2.38 -0.75
CA THR A 42 -7.90 2.70 0.11
C THR A 42 -7.10 1.42 0.36
N ILE A 43 -5.79 1.51 0.17
CA ILE A 43 -4.86 0.40 0.36
C ILE A 43 -4.17 0.56 1.71
N TYR A 44 -4.30 -0.44 2.56
CA TYR A 44 -3.58 -0.54 3.82
C TYR A 44 -2.43 -1.50 3.65
N VAL A 45 -1.22 -1.10 4.03
CA VAL A 45 -0.02 -1.91 3.90
C VAL A 45 0.60 -2.16 5.27
N ALA A 46 0.86 -3.44 5.57
CA ALA A 46 1.66 -3.84 6.72
C ALA A 46 3.14 -3.68 6.38
N ASP A 47 3.69 -2.51 6.73
CA ASP A 47 5.08 -2.10 6.45
C ASP A 47 6.03 -2.64 7.52
N GLN A 48 6.30 -3.95 7.44
CA GLN A 48 6.80 -4.76 8.56
C GLN A 48 8.11 -4.26 9.16
N SER A 49 9.11 -3.89 8.35
CA SER A 49 10.40 -3.46 8.89
C SER A 49 10.38 -2.01 9.40
N ASN A 50 9.33 -1.25 9.06
CA ASN A 50 9.07 0.06 9.66
C ASN A 50 8.06 -0.03 10.82
N HIS A 51 7.60 -1.24 11.16
CA HIS A 51 6.70 -1.53 12.28
C HIS A 51 5.43 -0.67 12.30
N ARG A 52 4.83 -0.44 11.13
CA ARG A 52 3.68 0.45 10.97
C ARG A 52 2.66 -0.10 9.98
N ILE A 53 1.42 0.34 10.12
CA ILE A 53 0.38 0.22 9.10
C ILE A 53 0.24 1.57 8.42
N VAL A 54 0.31 1.57 7.09
CA VAL A 54 0.21 2.79 6.29
C VAL A 54 -0.99 2.67 5.36
N GLU A 55 -1.90 3.65 5.39
CA GLU A 55 -2.98 3.78 4.42
C GLU A 55 -2.52 4.60 3.19
N TRP A 56 -3.02 4.25 2.02
CA TRP A 56 -2.79 4.90 0.73
C TRP A 56 -4.12 5.05 0.02
N LYS A 57 -4.62 6.28 -0.06
CA LYS A 57 -5.85 6.58 -0.80
C LYS A 57 -5.59 6.52 -2.31
N TRP A 58 -6.63 6.25 -3.09
CA TRP A 58 -6.53 6.24 -4.54
C TRP A 58 -5.91 7.55 -5.07
N GLY A 59 -4.85 7.44 -5.87
CA GLY A 59 -4.13 8.58 -6.44
C GLY A 59 -3.16 9.30 -5.50
N ALA A 60 -3.00 8.85 -4.25
CA ALA A 60 -2.04 9.44 -3.32
C ALA A 60 -0.58 9.16 -3.74
N THR A 61 0.30 10.15 -3.53
CA THR A 61 1.75 10.02 -3.78
C THR A 61 2.56 9.66 -2.52
N SER A 62 1.89 9.69 -1.36
CA SER A 62 2.43 9.28 -0.06
C SER A 62 1.34 8.63 0.78
N GLY A 63 1.74 7.78 1.72
CA GLY A 63 0.82 7.16 2.66
C GLY A 63 0.53 8.04 3.88
N GLN A 64 -0.28 7.52 4.80
CA GLN A 64 -0.46 8.06 6.16
C GLN A 64 -0.33 6.92 7.17
N VAL A 65 0.39 7.12 8.27
CA VAL A 65 0.51 6.09 9.32
C VAL A 65 -0.77 6.06 10.13
N VAL A 66 -1.43 4.92 10.17
CA VAL A 66 -2.70 4.71 10.88
C VAL A 66 -2.55 3.82 12.12
N ALA A 67 -1.44 3.09 12.23
CA ALA A 67 -1.08 2.33 13.42
C ALA A 67 0.43 2.04 13.48
N GLY A 68 0.98 1.85 14.68
CA GLY A 68 2.37 1.48 14.91
C GLY A 68 3.36 2.64 14.78
N GLY A 69 4.61 2.34 14.41
CA GLY A 69 5.71 3.30 14.22
C GLY A 69 6.67 3.43 15.41
N ASN A 70 6.45 2.68 16.49
CA ASN A 70 7.24 2.76 17.74
C ASN A 70 8.10 1.52 17.99
N GLY A 71 8.50 0.81 16.93
CA GLY A 71 9.22 -0.46 17.03
C GLY A 71 8.31 -1.68 16.95
N GLN A 72 8.90 -2.87 17.11
CA GLN A 72 8.15 -4.13 17.14
C GLN A 72 7.14 -4.12 18.30
N GLY A 73 5.89 -4.44 18.00
CA GLY A 73 4.81 -4.64 18.97
C GLY A 73 4.62 -6.11 19.31
#